data_AF-A0A455U239-F1
#
_entry.id   AF-A0A455U239-F1
#
_cell.length_a   1.000
_cell.length_b   1.000
_cell.length_c   1.000
_cell.angle_alpha   90.00
_cell.angle_beta   90.00
_cell.angle_gamma   90.00
#
_symmetry.space_group_name_H-M   'P 1'
#
loop_
_entity.id
_entity.type
_entity.pdbx_description
1 polymer ?
#
loop_
_entity_poly.entity_id
_entity_poly.type
_entity_poly.pdbx_seq_one_letter_code
_entity_poly.pdbx_strand_id
1 'polypeptide(L)'
;MDIRPGDQVAVSLAGLTIPQLTEVVWHTQERSPLSAPSAQRYHLLSCFELTPGCEAQLLARLSYLGEELGMQGVGEGTWQALMDAGVVTQLLDWLNAESRQLQEAYGIGQVTAAALTEQFQIAKGKPFAAWLSALGAPPGSEAVRADWNELASYQREEWQAVPGVGPVRADALVAFLAIPRYSAWLGSLTKRVLPVFNR
;
A
#
# COMPACT_ATOMS: atom_id res chain seq x y z
N MET A 1 -12.15 -14.82 21.17
CA MET A 1 -13.54 -15.29 21.06
C MET A 1 -13.57 -16.45 20.07
N ASP A 2 -13.99 -17.65 20.48
CA ASP A 2 -13.95 -18.86 19.64
C ASP A 2 -15.27 -19.05 18.86
N ILE A 3 -15.36 -18.42 17.69
CA ILE A 3 -16.56 -18.40 16.84
C ILE A 3 -16.44 -19.47 15.76
N ARG A 4 -17.55 -20.13 15.43
CA ARG A 4 -17.67 -21.08 14.31
C ARG A 4 -18.90 -20.78 13.44
N PRO A 5 -18.86 -21.15 12.14
CA PRO A 5 -20.05 -21.14 11.30
C PRO A 5 -21.20 -21.88 11.99
N GLY A 6 -22.37 -21.25 12.08
CA GLY A 6 -23.54 -21.79 12.78
C GLY A 6 -23.69 -21.33 14.24
N ASP A 7 -22.68 -20.73 14.86
CA ASP A 7 -22.84 -20.07 16.17
C ASP A 7 -23.82 -18.88 16.04
N GLN A 8 -24.65 -18.65 17.06
CA GLN A 8 -25.44 -17.42 17.19
C GLN A 8 -24.65 -16.40 18.01
N VAL A 9 -24.64 -15.15 17.55
CA VAL A 9 -23.80 -14.09 18.11
C VAL A 9 -24.63 -12.85 18.42
N ALA A 10 -24.25 -12.14 19.47
CA ALA A 10 -24.81 -10.83 19.76
C ALA A 10 -24.03 -9.77 18.97
N VAL A 11 -24.76 -8.96 18.21
CA VAL A 11 -24.22 -7.82 17.47
C VAL A 11 -24.75 -6.54 18.09
N SER A 12 -23.84 -5.62 18.41
CA SER A 12 -24.18 -4.26 18.84
C SER A 12 -23.65 -3.24 17.84
N LEU A 13 -24.16 -2.01 17.88
CA LEU A 13 -23.65 -0.94 17.03
C LEU A 13 -22.75 -0.02 17.84
N ALA A 14 -21.45 -0.01 17.51
CA ALA A 14 -20.54 1.00 18.03
C ALA A 14 -20.83 2.34 17.34
N GLY A 15 -21.28 3.34 18.09
CA GLY A 15 -21.61 4.65 17.55
C GLY A 15 -22.76 4.63 16.51
N LEU A 16 -23.66 3.64 16.58
CA LEU A 16 -24.84 3.45 15.71
C LEU A 16 -24.57 3.05 14.24
N THR A 17 -23.31 2.83 13.83
CA THR A 17 -23.00 2.56 12.40
C THR A 17 -22.19 1.29 12.17
N ILE A 18 -21.20 0.99 13.02
CA ILE A 18 -20.33 -0.17 12.82
C ILE A 18 -20.86 -1.35 13.65
N PRO A 19 -21.38 -2.43 13.03
CA PRO A 19 -21.77 -3.62 13.75
C PRO A 19 -20.53 -4.28 14.36
N GLN A 20 -20.56 -4.47 15.67
CA GLN A 20 -19.54 -5.16 16.43
C GLN A 20 -20.11 -6.45 17.00
N LEU A 21 -19.41 -7.54 16.75
CA LEU A 21 -19.66 -8.81 17.38
C LEU A 21 -19.17 -8.73 18.82
N THR A 22 -20.08 -8.88 19.78
CA THR A 22 -19.80 -8.67 21.20
C THR A 22 -19.57 -9.98 21.94
N GLU A 23 -20.39 -10.99 21.64
CA GLU A 23 -20.28 -12.31 22.24
C GLU A 23 -20.93 -13.40 21.38
N VAL A 24 -20.62 -14.66 21.70
CA VAL A 24 -21.33 -15.83 21.18
C VAL A 24 -22.41 -16.20 22.20
N VAL A 25 -23.68 -16.05 21.82
CA VAL A 25 -24.81 -16.34 22.71
C VAL A 25 -25.22 -17.80 22.66
N TRP A 26 -24.90 -18.49 21.57
CA TRP A 26 -25.18 -19.91 21.41
C TRP A 26 -24.14 -20.58 20.52
N HIS A 27 -23.54 -21.66 20.99
CA HIS A 27 -22.61 -22.47 20.20
C HIS A 27 -23.34 -23.55 19.40
N THR A 28 -23.00 -23.69 18.12
CA THR A 28 -23.45 -24.84 17.33
C THR A 28 -22.88 -26.15 17.89
N GLN A 29 -23.66 -27.23 17.80
CA GLN A 29 -23.21 -28.57 18.22
C GLN A 29 -22.17 -29.14 17.25
N GLU A 30 -22.32 -28.87 15.95
CA GLU A 30 -21.38 -29.34 14.93
C GLU A 30 -20.32 -28.27 14.66
N ARG A 31 -19.09 -28.51 15.13
CA ARG A 31 -17.96 -27.57 14.98
C ARG A 31 -17.00 -28.08 13.91
N SER A 32 -17.31 -27.78 12.65
CA SER A 32 -16.40 -28.08 11.55
C SER A 32 -15.07 -27.33 11.73
N PRO A 33 -13.92 -27.96 11.40
CA PRO A 33 -12.62 -27.31 11.47
C PRO A 33 -12.56 -26.15 10.46
N LEU A 34 -11.98 -25.02 10.90
CA LEU A 34 -11.74 -23.88 10.03
C LEU A 34 -10.41 -24.07 9.30
N SER A 35 -10.45 -23.93 7.97
CA SER A 35 -9.25 -23.77 7.16
C SER A 35 -9.03 -22.28 6.91
N ALA A 36 -8.09 -21.68 7.64
CA ALA A 36 -7.68 -20.31 7.38
C ALA A 36 -6.84 -20.26 6.09
N PRO A 37 -6.99 -19.23 5.24
CA PRO A 37 -6.06 -18.99 4.16
C PRO A 37 -4.62 -18.90 4.69
N SER A 38 -3.66 -19.39 3.90
CA SER A 38 -2.24 -19.28 4.23
C SER A 38 -1.84 -17.81 4.45
N ALA A 39 -1.16 -17.52 5.56
CA ALA A 39 -0.62 -16.19 5.86
C ALA A 39 0.46 -15.74 4.86
N GLN A 40 1.01 -16.67 4.08
CA GLN A 40 1.96 -16.40 3.00
C GLN A 40 1.28 -15.92 1.72
N ARG A 41 -0.06 -16.06 1.63
CA ARG A 41 -0.82 -15.63 0.44
C ARG A 41 -0.72 -14.12 0.24
N TYR A 42 -0.91 -13.35 1.31
CA TYR A 42 -0.80 -11.89 1.31
C TYR A 42 0.00 -11.43 2.52
N HIS A 43 1.06 -10.65 2.28
CA HIS A 43 1.89 -10.06 3.30
C HIS A 43 2.41 -8.70 2.82
N LEU A 44 3.13 -7.99 3.70
CA LEU A 44 3.69 -6.67 3.43
C LEU A 44 4.42 -6.56 2.08
N LEU A 45 5.07 -7.65 1.66
CA LEU A 45 5.95 -7.72 0.50
C LEU A 45 5.32 -8.45 -0.71
N SER A 46 4.00 -8.69 -0.71
CA SER A 46 3.29 -9.39 -1.80
C SER A 46 2.33 -8.49 -2.57
N CYS A 47 1.90 -8.95 -3.76
CA CYS A 47 0.89 -8.31 -4.62
C CYS A 47 1.22 -6.89 -5.06
N PHE A 48 2.46 -6.70 -5.52
CA PHE A 48 2.88 -5.47 -6.20
C PHE A 48 2.68 -5.51 -7.71
N GLU A 49 2.16 -6.63 -8.22
CA GLU A 49 1.95 -6.92 -9.63
C GLU A 49 0.60 -7.62 -9.79
N LEU A 50 0.00 -7.44 -10.97
CA LEU A 50 -1.28 -8.02 -11.35
C LEU A 50 -1.08 -9.48 -11.74
N THR A 51 -1.00 -10.34 -10.74
CA THR A 51 -0.95 -11.79 -10.88
C THR A 51 -2.26 -12.40 -10.39
N PRO A 52 -2.62 -13.63 -10.82
CA PRO A 52 -3.84 -14.28 -10.40
C PRO A 52 -3.99 -14.34 -8.87
N GLY A 53 -5.05 -13.75 -8.35
CA GLY A 53 -5.33 -13.66 -6.91
C GLY A 53 -4.75 -12.41 -6.22
N CYS A 54 -4.00 -11.55 -6.91
CA CYS A 54 -3.48 -10.30 -6.38
C CYS A 54 -4.26 -9.05 -6.86
N GLU A 55 -5.30 -9.21 -7.68
CA GLU A 55 -6.06 -8.11 -8.31
C GLU A 55 -6.56 -7.11 -7.25
N ALA A 56 -7.31 -7.59 -6.27
CA ALA A 56 -7.85 -6.74 -5.19
C ALA A 56 -6.75 -6.15 -4.29
N GLN A 57 -5.63 -6.87 -4.10
CA GLN A 57 -4.54 -6.40 -3.25
C GLN A 57 -3.70 -5.31 -3.94
N LEU A 58 -3.43 -5.46 -5.24
CA LEU A 58 -2.78 -4.42 -6.03
C LEU A 58 -3.66 -3.16 -6.10
N LEU A 59 -4.96 -3.33 -6.32
CA LEU A 59 -5.93 -2.22 -6.33
C LEU A 59 -5.95 -1.46 -5.00
N ALA A 60 -5.99 -2.18 -3.87
CA ALA A 60 -5.96 -1.58 -2.55
C ALA A 60 -4.64 -0.81 -2.30
N ARG A 61 -3.50 -1.38 -2.74
CA ARG A 61 -2.19 -0.72 -2.64
C ARG A 61 -2.11 0.54 -3.49
N LEU A 62 -2.62 0.51 -4.72
CA LEU A 62 -2.67 1.68 -5.61
C LEU A 62 -3.58 2.77 -5.03
N SER A 63 -4.73 2.39 -4.48
CA SER A 63 -5.67 3.32 -3.84
C SER A 63 -5.02 4.02 -2.64
N TYR A 64 -4.42 3.25 -1.73
CA TYR A 64 -3.67 3.79 -0.59
C TYR A 64 -2.49 4.66 -1.04
N LEU A 65 -1.72 4.23 -2.04
CA LEU A 65 -0.62 5.02 -2.61
C LEU A 65 -1.12 6.37 -3.16
N GLY A 66 -2.25 6.37 -3.86
CA GLY A 66 -2.86 7.59 -4.40
C GLY A 66 -3.27 8.57 -3.30
N GLU A 67 -3.85 8.05 -2.22
CA GLU A 67 -4.24 8.85 -1.03
C GLU A 67 -3.01 9.46 -0.33
N GLU A 68 -1.99 8.64 -0.03
CA GLU A 68 -0.76 9.08 0.65
C GLU A 68 0.05 10.08 -0.20
N LEU A 69 0.01 9.94 -1.53
CA LEU A 69 0.61 10.91 -2.46
C LEU A 69 -0.33 12.06 -2.82
N GLY A 70 -1.52 12.14 -2.21
CA GLY A 70 -2.47 13.24 -2.37
C GLY A 70 -2.95 13.46 -3.80
N MET A 71 -3.15 12.38 -4.57
CA MET A 71 -3.69 12.43 -5.92
C MET A 71 -5.18 12.75 -5.88
N GLN A 72 -5.57 13.91 -6.39
CA GLN A 72 -6.97 14.34 -6.41
C GLN A 72 -7.70 13.74 -7.61
N GLY A 73 -8.89 13.16 -7.38
CA GLY A 73 -9.69 12.55 -8.44
C GLY A 73 -9.16 11.21 -8.95
N VAL A 74 -8.17 10.61 -8.25
CA VAL A 74 -7.63 9.28 -8.53
C VAL A 74 -8.05 8.34 -7.40
N GLY A 75 -9.24 7.75 -7.55
CA GLY A 75 -9.78 6.78 -6.58
C GLY A 75 -9.68 5.34 -7.07
N GLU A 76 -10.20 4.41 -6.27
CA GLU A 76 -10.24 2.97 -6.58
C GLU A 76 -10.77 2.68 -7.99
N GLY A 77 -11.88 3.33 -8.39
CA GLY A 77 -12.45 3.15 -9.73
C GLY A 77 -11.52 3.59 -10.87
N THR A 78 -10.73 4.64 -10.67
CA THR A 78 -9.73 5.09 -11.65
C THR A 78 -8.59 4.08 -11.76
N TRP A 79 -8.10 3.57 -10.62
CA TRP A 79 -7.07 2.54 -10.61
C TRP A 79 -7.54 1.25 -11.26
N GLN A 80 -8.77 0.82 -10.95
CA GLN A 80 -9.37 -0.36 -11.58
C GLN A 80 -9.44 -0.20 -13.10
N ALA A 81 -9.90 0.94 -13.60
CA ALA A 81 -9.96 1.20 -15.05
C ALA A 81 -8.58 1.13 -15.73
N LEU A 82 -7.53 1.65 -15.07
CA LEU A 82 -6.16 1.58 -15.58
C LEU A 82 -5.57 0.16 -15.52
N MET A 83 -5.93 -0.62 -14.51
CA MET A 83 -5.55 -2.03 -14.39
C MET A 83 -6.23 -2.88 -15.47
N ASP A 84 -7.53 -2.71 -15.67
CA ASP A 84 -8.32 -3.43 -16.67
C ASP A 84 -7.84 -3.16 -18.10
N ALA A 85 -7.35 -1.95 -18.35
CA ALA A 85 -6.75 -1.54 -19.62
C ALA A 85 -5.31 -2.03 -19.82
N GLY A 86 -4.70 -2.65 -18.80
CA GLY A 86 -3.29 -3.08 -18.85
C GLY A 86 -2.28 -1.92 -18.80
N VAL A 87 -2.73 -0.70 -18.51
CA VAL A 87 -1.85 0.47 -18.36
C VAL A 87 -1.06 0.38 -17.04
N VAL A 88 -1.70 -0.17 -16.00
CA VAL A 88 -1.08 -0.39 -14.69
C VAL A 88 -1.17 -1.87 -14.34
N THR A 89 -0.04 -2.57 -14.49
CA THR A 89 0.10 -3.99 -14.11
C THR A 89 0.96 -4.17 -12.87
N GLN A 90 1.70 -3.14 -12.47
CA GLN A 90 2.53 -3.10 -11.26
C GLN A 90 2.30 -1.80 -10.51
N LEU A 91 2.57 -1.80 -9.20
CA LEU A 91 2.32 -0.67 -8.29
C LEU A 91 2.87 0.67 -8.81
N LEU A 92 3.95 0.63 -9.60
CA LEU A 92 4.71 1.80 -10.04
C LEU A 92 4.61 2.07 -11.56
N ASP A 93 3.80 1.32 -12.31
CA ASP A 93 3.69 1.48 -13.77
C ASP A 93 3.17 2.87 -14.18
N TRP A 94 2.26 3.43 -13.37
CA TRP A 94 1.66 4.75 -13.59
C TRP A 94 2.69 5.89 -13.70
N LEU A 95 3.90 5.67 -13.17
CA LEU A 95 4.99 6.63 -13.28
C LEU A 95 5.46 6.88 -14.69
N ASN A 96 5.33 5.89 -15.57
CA ASN A 96 5.75 5.98 -16.96
C ASN A 96 4.56 5.98 -17.92
N ALA A 97 3.32 5.96 -17.40
CA ALA A 97 2.12 5.97 -18.22
C ALA A 97 2.02 7.27 -19.03
N GLU A 98 1.87 7.12 -20.34
CA GLU A 98 1.65 8.21 -21.26
C GLU A 98 0.16 8.55 -21.36
N SER A 99 -0.15 9.83 -21.62
CA SER A 99 -1.54 10.29 -21.78
C SER A 99 -2.33 9.49 -22.84
N ARG A 100 -1.66 8.97 -23.87
CA ARG A 100 -2.28 8.10 -24.88
C ARG A 100 -2.72 6.75 -24.31
N GLN A 101 -1.89 6.14 -23.46
CA GLN A 101 -2.19 4.86 -22.83
C GLN A 101 -3.34 5.02 -21.82
N LEU A 102 -3.37 6.12 -21.07
CA LEU A 102 -4.47 6.41 -20.14
C LEU A 102 -5.83 6.44 -20.85
N GLN A 103 -5.89 6.89 -22.11
CA GLN A 103 -7.11 6.94 -22.91
C GLN A 103 -7.59 5.58 -23.41
N GLU A 104 -6.77 4.53 -23.28
CA GLU A 104 -7.16 3.16 -23.60
C GLU A 104 -8.09 2.58 -22.51
N ALA A 105 -8.12 3.20 -21.33
CA ALA A 105 -8.97 2.78 -20.23
C ALA A 105 -10.43 3.25 -20.37
N TYR A 106 -11.36 2.36 -20.03
CA TYR A 106 -12.78 2.65 -20.07
C TYR A 106 -13.13 3.83 -19.16
N GLY A 107 -13.87 4.80 -19.68
CA GLY A 107 -14.29 6.00 -18.95
C GLY A 107 -13.22 7.10 -18.85
N ILE A 108 -12.02 6.91 -19.42
CA ILE A 108 -10.95 7.91 -19.42
C ILE A 108 -10.83 8.55 -20.80
N GLY A 109 -11.49 9.70 -20.98
CA GLY A 109 -11.35 10.52 -22.18
C GLY A 109 -10.11 11.43 -22.14
N GLN A 110 -9.85 12.16 -23.23
CA GLN A 110 -8.70 13.06 -23.36
C GLN A 110 -8.55 14.06 -22.19
N VAL A 111 -9.65 14.67 -21.74
CA VAL A 111 -9.64 15.64 -20.63
C VAL A 111 -9.24 14.96 -19.31
N THR A 112 -9.84 13.81 -19.01
CA THR A 112 -9.51 13.03 -17.81
C THR A 112 -8.07 12.54 -17.86
N ALA A 113 -7.59 12.04 -19.00
CA ALA A 113 -6.21 11.60 -19.16
C ALA A 113 -5.20 12.73 -18.94
N ALA A 114 -5.51 13.96 -19.39
CA ALA A 114 -4.67 15.12 -19.12
C ALA A 114 -4.64 15.46 -17.61
N ALA A 115 -5.80 15.45 -16.95
CA ALA A 115 -5.89 15.68 -15.50
C ALA A 115 -5.12 14.60 -14.70
N LEU A 116 -5.24 13.33 -15.08
CA LEU A 116 -4.48 12.24 -14.46
C LEU A 116 -2.97 12.41 -14.65
N THR A 117 -2.55 12.78 -15.86
CA THR A 117 -1.13 13.06 -16.15
C THR A 117 -0.60 14.15 -15.22
N GLU A 118 -1.35 15.23 -15.02
CA GLU A 118 -1.00 16.31 -14.10
C GLU A 118 -0.89 15.81 -12.65
N GLN A 119 -1.89 15.07 -12.17
CA GLN A 119 -1.88 14.50 -10.82
C GLN A 119 -0.69 13.57 -10.59
N PHE A 120 -0.34 12.74 -11.59
CA PHE A 120 0.83 11.87 -11.51
C PHE A 120 2.14 12.67 -11.45
N GLN A 121 2.24 13.82 -12.14
CA GLN A 121 3.42 14.68 -12.01
C GLN A 121 3.50 15.34 -10.62
N ILE A 122 2.38 15.80 -10.07
CA ILE A 122 2.33 16.35 -8.71
C ILE A 122 2.74 15.28 -7.68
N ALA A 123 2.23 14.06 -7.81
CA ALA A 123 2.56 12.94 -6.92
C ALA A 123 4.06 12.57 -6.96
N LYS A 124 4.69 12.59 -8.14
CA LYS A 124 6.14 12.39 -8.29
C LYS A 124 6.98 13.40 -7.51
N GLY A 125 6.48 14.62 -7.31
CA GLY A 125 7.16 15.67 -6.56
C GLY A 125 6.98 15.60 -5.04
N LYS A 126 6.23 14.62 -4.51
CA LYS A 126 5.99 14.52 -3.07
C LYS A 126 7.28 14.21 -2.27
N PRO A 127 7.37 14.65 -1.00
CA PRO A 127 8.52 14.37 -0.15
C PRO A 127 8.76 12.86 0.03
N PHE A 128 10.01 12.49 0.27
CA PHE A 128 10.40 11.09 0.45
C PHE A 128 9.62 10.36 1.56
N ALA A 129 9.30 11.04 2.66
CA ALA A 129 8.49 10.46 3.74
C ALA A 129 7.06 10.07 3.27
N ALA A 130 6.44 10.87 2.39
CA ALA A 130 5.15 10.53 1.81
C ALA A 130 5.27 9.31 0.89
N TRP A 131 6.38 9.20 0.14
CA TRP A 131 6.67 8.01 -0.66
C TRP A 131 6.90 6.76 0.17
N LEU A 132 7.60 6.83 1.31
CA LEU A 132 7.74 5.70 2.22
C LEU A 132 6.37 5.22 2.72
N SER A 133 5.52 6.15 3.16
CA SER A 133 4.16 5.83 3.58
C SER A 133 3.36 5.21 2.44
N ALA A 134 3.33 5.84 1.25
CA ALA A 134 2.56 5.40 0.09
C ALA A 134 2.94 4.00 -0.42
N LEU A 135 4.19 3.59 -0.24
CA LEU A 135 4.66 2.25 -0.59
C LEU A 135 4.31 1.19 0.47
N GLY A 136 3.76 1.62 1.60
CA GLY A 136 3.42 0.78 2.74
C GLY A 136 4.65 0.38 3.56
N ALA A 137 5.63 1.28 3.72
CA ALA A 137 6.76 1.03 4.61
C ALA A 137 6.26 0.77 6.04
N PRO A 138 6.85 -0.18 6.78
CA PRO A 138 6.49 -0.42 8.18
C PRO A 138 6.64 0.85 9.04
N PRO A 139 5.80 1.00 10.08
CA PRO A 139 5.93 2.11 11.03
C PRO A 139 7.34 2.19 11.65
N GLY A 140 7.87 3.41 11.73
CA GLY A 140 9.22 3.71 12.20
C GLY A 140 10.21 4.07 11.09
N SER A 141 9.88 3.78 9.83
CA SER A 141 10.69 4.21 8.68
C SER A 141 10.80 5.74 8.56
N GLU A 142 9.74 6.44 8.92
CA GLU A 142 9.58 7.89 8.86
C GLU A 142 10.32 8.64 9.98
N ALA A 143 10.73 7.94 11.04
CA ALA A 143 11.46 8.53 12.17
C ALA A 143 12.90 8.89 11.80
N VAL A 144 13.45 8.26 10.76
CA VAL A 144 14.82 8.48 10.28
C VAL A 144 14.77 9.41 9.07
N ARG A 145 15.37 10.60 9.20
CA ARG A 145 15.47 11.58 8.11
C ARG A 145 16.67 11.26 7.22
N ALA A 146 16.49 10.29 6.34
CA ALA A 146 17.52 9.80 5.43
C ALA A 146 16.94 9.53 4.04
N ASP A 147 17.80 9.29 3.06
CA ASP A 147 17.38 8.83 1.73
C ASP A 147 17.22 7.30 1.69
N TRP A 148 16.70 6.78 0.56
CA TRP A 148 16.47 5.34 0.41
C TRP A 148 17.74 4.50 0.59
N ASN A 149 18.89 4.95 0.09
CA ASN A 149 20.12 4.16 0.13
C ASN A 149 20.65 4.05 1.56
N GLU A 150 20.58 5.15 2.31
CA GLU A 150 20.95 5.18 3.72
C GLU A 150 20.00 4.28 4.53
N LEU A 151 18.67 4.44 4.37
CA LEU A 151 17.72 3.54 5.05
C LEU A 151 17.94 2.08 4.69
N ALA A 152 18.18 1.76 3.41
CA ALA A 152 18.43 0.39 2.96
C ALA A 152 19.76 -0.20 3.46
N SER A 153 20.68 0.64 3.95
CA SER A 153 21.93 0.18 4.55
C SER A 153 21.78 -0.23 6.03
N TYR A 154 20.73 0.24 6.70
CA TYR A 154 20.49 -0.04 8.11
C TYR A 154 20.28 -1.53 8.34
N GLN A 155 21.08 -2.08 9.25
CA GLN A 155 20.92 -3.41 9.80
C GLN A 155 19.81 -3.44 10.83
N ARG A 156 19.44 -4.66 11.24
CA ARG A 156 18.38 -4.90 12.21
C ARG A 156 18.60 -4.13 13.52
N GLU A 157 19.84 -4.11 14.02
CA GLU A 157 20.21 -3.48 15.28
C GLU A 157 20.06 -1.95 15.21
N GLU A 158 20.38 -1.35 14.07
CA GLU A 158 20.23 0.09 13.82
C GLU A 158 18.75 0.47 13.79
N TRP A 159 17.91 -0.36 13.16
CA TRP A 159 16.46 -0.17 13.21
C TRP A 159 15.88 -0.30 14.62
N GLN A 160 16.36 -1.26 15.43
CA GLN A 160 15.90 -1.40 16.82
C GLN A 160 16.32 -0.23 17.73
N ALA A 161 17.36 0.51 17.36
CA ALA A 161 17.75 1.72 18.09
C ALA A 161 16.79 2.90 17.84
N VAL A 162 15.95 2.83 16.79
CA VAL A 162 14.94 3.85 16.50
C VAL A 162 13.80 3.77 17.54
N PRO A 163 13.44 4.89 18.22
CA PRO A 163 12.36 4.90 19.20
C PRO A 163 11.04 4.37 18.63
N GLY A 164 10.44 3.40 19.32
CA GLY A 164 9.17 2.77 18.89
C GLY A 164 9.33 1.62 17.89
N VAL A 165 10.55 1.28 17.48
CA VAL A 165 10.82 0.13 16.61
C VAL A 165 11.27 -1.08 17.43
N GLY A 166 10.38 -2.06 17.58
CA GLY A 166 10.70 -3.35 18.19
C GLY A 166 11.30 -4.35 17.20
N PRO A 167 11.73 -5.55 17.66
CA PRO A 167 12.43 -6.53 16.83
C PRO A 167 11.65 -6.97 15.58
N VAL A 168 10.34 -7.18 15.73
CA VAL A 168 9.46 -7.55 14.60
C VAL A 168 9.39 -6.45 13.55
N ARG A 169 9.35 -5.18 13.97
CA ARG A 169 9.32 -4.04 13.04
C ARG A 169 10.67 -3.83 12.37
N ALA A 170 11.77 -4.01 13.10
CA ALA A 170 13.11 -3.96 12.54
C ALA A 170 13.30 -5.01 11.43
N ASP A 171 12.86 -6.25 11.66
CA ASP A 171 12.90 -7.32 10.64
C ASP A 171 12.07 -6.95 9.40
N ALA A 172 10.88 -6.38 9.62
CA ALA A 172 10.02 -5.93 8.52
C ALA A 172 10.64 -4.76 7.73
N LEU A 173 11.31 -3.81 8.39
CA LEU A 173 11.97 -2.66 7.76
C LEU A 173 13.16 -3.10 6.91
N VAL A 174 14.02 -3.97 7.45
CA VAL A 174 15.13 -4.58 6.70
C VAL A 174 14.60 -5.29 5.46
N ALA A 175 13.56 -6.14 5.61
CA ALA A 175 13.00 -6.88 4.50
C ALA A 175 12.32 -5.98 3.45
N PHE A 176 11.64 -4.91 3.88
CA PHE A 176 10.99 -3.94 2.99
C PHE A 176 11.99 -3.13 2.16
N LEU A 177 13.05 -2.62 2.78
CA LEU A 177 14.04 -1.79 2.11
C LEU A 177 14.97 -2.60 1.20
N ALA A 178 15.06 -3.91 1.42
CA ALA A 178 15.78 -4.83 0.55
C ALA A 178 15.05 -5.14 -0.77
N ILE A 179 13.80 -4.71 -0.97
CA ILE A 179 13.06 -5.02 -2.21
C ILE A 179 13.71 -4.29 -3.41
N PRO A 180 14.29 -5.01 -4.40
CA PRO A 180 15.07 -4.38 -5.49
C PRO A 180 14.26 -3.46 -6.40
N ARG A 181 12.95 -3.73 -6.54
CA ARG A 181 12.06 -2.94 -7.41
C ARG A 181 11.89 -1.49 -6.95
N TYR A 182 12.13 -1.22 -5.66
CA TYR A 182 12.01 0.12 -5.08
C TYR A 182 13.32 0.90 -5.18
N SER A 183 14.47 0.24 -5.05
CA SER A 183 15.77 0.91 -5.01
C SER A 183 16.12 1.63 -6.31
N ALA A 184 15.81 1.04 -7.47
CA ALA A 184 16.13 1.63 -8.76
C ALA A 184 15.43 3.00 -8.98
N TRP A 185 14.16 3.10 -8.63
CA TRP A 185 13.39 4.31 -8.87
C TRP A 185 13.47 5.30 -7.70
N LEU A 186 13.31 4.86 -6.46
CA LEU A 186 13.35 5.74 -5.28
C LEU A 186 14.74 6.30 -5.02
N GLY A 187 15.80 5.51 -5.26
CA GLY A 187 17.18 6.02 -5.21
C GLY A 187 17.46 7.10 -6.27
N SER A 188 16.64 7.19 -7.32
CA SER A 188 16.72 8.24 -8.35
C SER A 188 15.84 9.46 -8.04
N LEU A 189 14.73 9.27 -7.32
CA LEU A 189 13.85 10.34 -6.85
C LEU A 189 14.47 11.16 -5.72
N THR A 190 15.16 10.51 -4.78
CA THR A 190 15.81 11.19 -3.65
C THR A 190 16.85 12.20 -4.12
N LYS A 191 17.49 11.96 -5.27
CA LYS A 191 18.41 12.90 -5.92
C LYS A 191 17.72 14.07 -6.63
N ARG A 192 16.44 13.95 -7.01
CA ARG A 192 15.68 14.98 -7.74
C ARG A 192 14.78 15.84 -6.86
N VAL A 193 14.41 15.35 -5.67
CA VAL A 193 13.51 16.05 -4.73
C VAL A 193 14.26 16.78 -3.60
N LEU A 194 15.60 16.73 -3.57
CA LEU A 194 16.41 17.53 -2.65
C LEU A 194 17.27 18.59 -3.36
N PRO A 195 16.72 19.75 -3.77
CA PRO A 195 17.47 20.99 -3.67
C PRO A 195 17.29 21.53 -2.24
N VAL A 196 18.35 21.39 -1.44
CA VAL A 196 18.69 22.31 -0.34
C VAL A 196 17.61 22.57 0.72
N PHE A 197 17.67 21.83 1.83
CA PHE A 197 17.37 22.40 3.14
C PHE A 197 18.55 22.16 4.08
N ASN A 198 19.58 22.98 3.88
CA ASN A 198 20.63 23.19 4.86
C ASN A 198 20.47 24.62 5.38
N ARG A 199 19.78 24.79 6.51
CA ARG A 199 19.96 25.87 7.50
C ARG A 199 19.49 25.38 8.85
#